data_AF-A0A4R8GQJ2-F1
#
_entry.id   AF-A0A4R8GQJ2-F1
#
_cell.length_a   1.000
_cell.length_b   1.000
_cell.length_c   1.000
_cell.angle_alpha   90.00
_cell.angle_beta   90.00
_cell.angle_gamma   90.00
#
_symmetry.space_group_name_H-M   'P 1'
#
loop_
_entity.id
_entity.type
_entity.pdbx_description
1 polymer ?
#
loop_
_entity_poly.entity_id
_entity_poly.type
_entity_poly.pdbx_seq_one_letter_code
_entity_poly.pdbx_strand_id
1 'polypeptide(L)' 'MTTPSTAIKKLHHDIDALRKKMISVGKRKGLSHPETLMYSEELDKLIYKVQRSKFIL' A
#
# COMPACT_ATOMS: atom_id res chain seq x y z
N MET A 1 3.92 24.29 5.45
CA MET A 1 2.48 24.07 5.70
C MET A 1 1.96 23.10 4.65
N THR A 2 1.96 21.79 4.92
CA THR A 2 1.48 20.78 3.96
C THR A 2 0.01 20.48 4.25
N THR A 3 -0.86 20.91 3.34
CA THR A 3 -2.31 20.67 3.38
C THR A 3 -2.63 19.17 3.43
N PRO A 4 -3.64 18.73 4.22
CA PRO A 4 -4.02 17.31 4.39
C PRO A 4 -4.27 16.56 3.07
N SER A 5 -4.68 17.28 2.02
CA SER A 5 -4.93 16.75 0.67
C SER A 5 -3.71 16.07 0.03
N THR A 6 -2.50 16.58 0.25
CA THR A 6 -1.28 16.09 -0.43
C THR A 6 -0.76 14.79 0.18
N ALA A 7 -0.86 14.66 1.51
CA ALA A 7 -0.42 13.46 2.23
C ALA A 7 -1.29 12.24 1.89
N ILE A 8 -2.61 12.42 1.83
CA ILE A 8 -3.54 11.36 1.45
C ILE A 8 -3.31 10.92 -0.01
N LYS A 9 -3.12 11.88 -0.93
CA LYS A 9 -2.78 11.57 -2.34
C LYS A 9 -1.49 10.76 -2.46
N LYS A 10 -0.45 11.13 -1.68
CA LYS A 10 0.80 10.36 -1.65
C LYS A 10 0.58 8.94 -1.14
N LEU A 11 -0.20 8.75 -0.08
CA LEU A 11 -0.52 7.42 0.44
C LEU A 11 -1.26 6.55 -0.60
N HIS A 12 -2.21 7.13 -1.33
CA HIS A 12 -2.89 6.42 -2.42
C HIS A 12 -1.94 6.03 -3.55
N HIS A 13 -1.02 6.92 -3.93
CA HIS A 13 0.00 6.61 -4.92
C HIS A 13 0.92 5.47 -4.46
N ASP A 14 1.37 5.50 -3.21
CA ASP A 14 2.26 4.49 -2.64
C ASP A 14 1.56 3.12 -2.56
N ILE A 15 0.26 3.09 -2.21
CA ILE A 15 -0.59 1.88 -2.25
C ILE A 15 -0.66 1.29 -3.65
N ASP A 16 -0.93 2.10 -4.67
CA ASP A 16 -1.07 1.61 -6.04
C ASP A 16 0.26 1.12 -6.62
N ALA A 17 1.36 1.81 -6.33
CA ALA A 17 2.70 1.38 -6.73
C ALA A 17 3.06 0.02 -6.10
N LEU A 18 2.83 -0.14 -4.80
CA LEU A 18 3.13 -1.37 -4.08
C LEU A 18 2.22 -2.52 -4.50
N ARG A 19 0.93 -2.27 -4.75
CA ARG A 19 -0.01 -3.25 -5.31
C ARG A 19 0.46 -3.78 -6.66
N LYS A 20 0.89 -2.91 -7.57
CA LYS A 20 1.44 -3.32 -8.87
C LYS A 20 2.68 -4.20 -8.71
N LYS A 21 3.55 -3.86 -7.76
CA LYS A 21 4.76 -4.64 -7.45
C LYS A 21 4.40 -6.02 -6.91
N MET A 22 3.50 -6.11 -5.93
CA MET A 22 3.00 -7.35 -5.36
C MET A 22 2.38 -8.26 -6.43
N ILE A 23 1.54 -7.72 -7.32
CA ILE A 23 0.94 -8.49 -8.42
C ILE A 23 2.01 -9.01 -9.38
N SER A 24 3.00 -8.17 -9.74
CA SER A 24 4.10 -8.57 -10.62
C SER A 24 4.92 -9.72 -10.02
N VAL A 25 5.27 -9.62 -8.74
CA VAL A 25 6.03 -10.66 -8.04
C VAL A 25 5.19 -11.91 -7.81
N GLY A 26 3.92 -11.77 -7.44
CA GLY A 26 2.97 -12.88 -7.30
C GLY A 26 2.80 -13.67 -8.59
N LYS A 27 2.73 -12.99 -9.74
CA LYS A 27 2.70 -13.63 -11.07
C LYS A 27 4.01 -14.34 -11.41
N ARG A 28 5.15 -13.79 -11.02
CA ARG A 28 6.48 -14.33 -11.36
C ARG A 28 6.97 -15.44 -10.43
N LYS A 29 6.66 -15.34 -9.13
CA LYS A 29 7.24 -16.18 -8.07
C LYS A 29 6.20 -16.96 -7.27
N GLY A 30 4.91 -16.65 -7.44
CA GLY A 30 3.81 -17.23 -6.68
C GLY A 30 3.36 -16.33 -5.51
N LEU A 31 2.11 -16.55 -5.08
CA LEU A 31 1.49 -15.78 -4.01
C LEU A 31 2.06 -16.11 -2.61
N SER A 32 2.53 -17.34 -2.42
CA SER A 32 3.18 -17.80 -1.19
C SER A 32 4.67 -17.47 -1.11
N HIS A 33 5.25 -16.87 -2.16
CA HIS A 33 6.66 -16.51 -2.15
C HIS A 33 6.92 -15.45 -1.06
N PRO A 34 8.00 -15.55 -0.26
CA PRO A 34 8.27 -14.62 0.85
C PRO A 34 8.24 -13.15 0.44
N GLU A 35 8.75 -12.85 -0.76
CA GLU A 35 8.71 -11.49 -1.31
C GLU A 35 7.28 -10.99 -1.61
N THR A 36 6.38 -11.86 -2.09
CA THR A 36 4.98 -11.50 -2.32
C THR A 36 4.25 -11.26 -1.00
N LEU A 37 4.52 -12.09 0.02
CA LEU A 37 3.99 -11.93 1.37
C LEU A 37 4.47 -10.63 2.02
N MET A 38 5.76 -10.32 1.90
CA MET A 38 6.33 -9.05 2.37
C MET A 38 5.62 -7.84 1.76
N TYR A 39 5.41 -7.83 0.44
CA TYR A 39 4.65 -6.74 -0.19
C TYR A 39 3.19 -6.68 0.26
N SER A 40 2.56 -7.83 0.56
CA SER A 40 1.21 -7.88 1.11
C SER A 40 1.13 -7.22 2.49
N GLU A 41 2.08 -7.53 3.38
CA GLU A 41 2.15 -6.93 4.72
C GLU A 41 2.42 -5.42 4.67
N GLU A 42 3.31 -4.97 3.79
CA GLU A 42 3.58 -3.55 3.58
C GLU A 42 2.36 -2.81 3.02
N LEU A 43 1.62 -3.45 2.10
CA LEU A 43 0.40 -2.90 1.50
C LEU A 43 -0.70 -2.74 2.55
N ASP A 44 -0.86 -3.74 3.43
CA ASP A 44 -1.83 -3.70 4.51
C ASP A 44 -1.56 -2.53 5.48
N LYS A 45 -0.29 -2.31 5.86
CA LYS A 45 0.12 -1.15 6.69
C LYS A 45 -0.25 0.18 6.05
N LEU A 46 -0.09 0.33 4.74
CA LEU A 46 -0.45 1.56 4.03
C LEU A 46 -1.98 1.76 3.96
N ILE A 47 -2.73 0.68 3.68
CA ILE A 47 -4.19 0.71 3.68
C ILE A 47 -4.72 1.09 5.06
N TYR A 48 -4.19 0.49 6.12
CA TYR A 48 -4.55 0.79 7.49
C TYR A 48 -4.31 2.26 7.85
N LYS A 49 -3.17 2.85 7.42
CA LYS A 49 -2.91 4.28 7.62
C LYS A 49 -3.98 5.16 6.97
N VAL A 50 -4.37 4.87 5.72
CA VAL A 50 -5.40 5.64 5.01
C VAL A 50 -6.76 5.47 5.68
N GLN A 51 -7.13 4.24 6.05
CA GLN A 51 -8.40 3.98 6.73
C GLN A 51 -8.47 4.69 8.08
N ARG A 52 -7.42 4.61 8.89
CA ARG A 52 -7.36 5.33 10.17
C ARG A 52 -7.44 6.85 9.99
N SER A 53 -6.82 7.41 8.95
CA SER A 53 -6.96 8.83 8.62
C SER A 53 -8.38 9.22 8.21
N LYS A 54 -9.20 8.29 7.69
CA LYS A 54 -10.62 8.53 7.39
C LYS A 54 -11.53 8.44 8.60
N PHE A 55 -11.15 7.72 9.66
CA PHE A 55 -11.94 7.56 10.88
C PHE A 55 -11.79 8.71 11.89
N ILE A 56 -10.85 9.65 11.67
CA ILE A 56 -10.59 10.80 12.55
C ILE A 56 -11.14 12.11 11.94
N LEU A 57 -11.85 12.03 10.80
CA LEU A 57 -12.49 13.17 10.13
C LEU A 57 -14.02 13.07 10.23
#